data_AF-A0A3M0MNF4-F1
#
_entry.id   AF-A0A3M0MNF4-F1
#
_cell.length_a   1.000
_cell.length_b   1.000
_cell.length_c   1.000
_cell.angle_alpha   90.00
_cell.angle_beta   90.00
_cell.angle_gamma   90.00
#
_symmetry.space_group_name_H-M   'P 1'
#
loop_
_entity.id
_entity.type
_entity.pdbx_description
1 polymer ?
#
loop_
_entity_poly.entity_id
_entity_poly.type
_entity_poly.pdbx_seq_one_letter_code
_entity_poly.pdbx_strand_id
1 'polypeptide(L)'
;MSAIDPRTLRNAFGTFMTGVTVVTTRDPEGKPVGFTANSFTSVSLDPPLVLVCLANSSRNRSVFAEAPGFAVNILSEGQKDISNTFARPVEDRFEAVTWRDGPFGAPVLDGVSAWFDCSRHKLVEAGDHVILIGKVEAFDDSPVPGLGYARGAYVTPAMEARALASQAELMVSALIEYQGEVLLIPGDDDSLALPVARVGKEGVSAALAQLIAEHGAGIEPGFIYAVYEDDDAGCQHISFLCQAAEPVSRHGTFKTLVPPVLAKIADPAMRTMLERFAAESRIGNFGVYYGNQVSGKVRPIAAGSGSQ
;
A
#
# COMPACT_ATOMS: atom_id res chain seq x y z
N MET A 1 23.88 -4.72 -19.61
CA MET A 1 22.98 -4.15 -18.58
C MET A 1 22.10 -3.12 -19.27
N SER A 2 20.80 -3.16 -19.04
CA SER A 2 19.85 -2.23 -19.67
C SER A 2 20.20 -0.78 -19.30
N ALA A 3 20.06 0.15 -20.26
CA ALA A 3 20.20 1.59 -20.02
C ALA A 3 19.04 2.18 -19.20
N ILE A 4 18.04 1.36 -18.86
CA ILE A 4 16.85 1.77 -18.09
C ILE A 4 17.12 1.52 -16.61
N ASP A 5 17.03 2.58 -15.80
CA ASP A 5 17.08 2.49 -14.35
C ASP A 5 15.84 1.73 -13.80
N PRO A 6 16.01 0.60 -13.09
CA PRO A 6 14.90 -0.21 -12.58
C PRO A 6 13.96 0.56 -11.64
N ARG A 7 14.49 1.53 -10.89
CA ARG A 7 13.68 2.32 -9.97
C ARG A 7 12.75 3.26 -10.73
N THR A 8 13.29 4.00 -11.69
CA THR A 8 12.52 4.88 -12.57
C THR A 8 11.43 4.11 -13.32
N LEU A 9 11.75 2.91 -13.81
CA LEU A 9 10.76 2.04 -14.46
C LEU A 9 9.65 1.59 -13.49
N ARG A 10 10.00 1.18 -12.27
CA ARG A 10 9.01 0.80 -11.24
C ARG A 10 8.10 1.97 -10.88
N ASN A 11 8.65 3.17 -10.76
CA ASN A 11 7.87 4.37 -10.49
C ASN A 11 6.87 4.64 -11.64
N ALA A 12 7.32 4.50 -12.90
CA ALA A 12 6.45 4.64 -14.06
C ALA A 12 5.30 3.60 -14.06
N PHE A 13 5.58 2.31 -13.79
CA PHE A 13 4.52 1.29 -13.68
C PHE A 13 3.54 1.59 -12.53
N GLY A 14 4.03 2.13 -11.41
CA GLY A 14 3.21 2.52 -10.28
C GLY A 14 2.23 3.66 -10.55
N THR A 15 2.31 4.36 -11.69
CA THR A 15 1.33 5.40 -12.07
C THR A 15 -0.03 4.83 -12.45
N PHE A 16 -0.07 3.57 -12.90
CA PHE A 16 -1.33 2.88 -13.17
C PHE A 16 -1.94 2.41 -11.84
N MET A 17 -3.08 3.00 -11.47
CA MET A 17 -3.80 2.60 -10.27
C MET A 17 -4.40 1.20 -10.45
N THR A 18 -4.22 0.35 -9.45
CA THR A 18 -4.73 -1.03 -9.44
C THR A 18 -5.56 -1.28 -8.19
N GLY A 19 -6.38 -2.33 -8.22
CA GLY A 19 -6.79 -2.99 -6.98
C GLY A 19 -5.62 -3.75 -6.34
N VAL A 20 -5.86 -4.28 -5.15
CA VAL A 20 -4.92 -5.18 -4.46
C VAL A 20 -5.55 -6.56 -4.35
N THR A 21 -4.78 -7.60 -4.70
CA THR A 21 -5.24 -8.98 -4.62
C THR A 21 -4.33 -9.83 -3.74
N VAL A 22 -4.89 -10.88 -3.17
CA VAL A 22 -4.13 -12.01 -2.64
C VAL A 22 -4.43 -13.23 -3.49
N VAL A 23 -3.38 -13.79 -4.08
CA VAL A 23 -3.45 -15.01 -4.89
C VAL A 23 -3.14 -16.19 -3.97
N THR A 24 -4.00 -17.20 -3.96
CA THR A 24 -3.92 -18.33 -3.04
C THR A 24 -3.99 -19.65 -3.80
N THR A 25 -3.33 -20.68 -3.28
CA THR A 25 -3.44 -22.06 -3.74
C THR A 25 -3.07 -23.00 -2.60
N ARG A 26 -2.92 -24.29 -2.89
CA ARG A 26 -2.44 -25.31 -1.94
C ARG A 26 -1.10 -25.87 -2.41
N ASP A 27 -0.22 -26.16 -1.45
CA ASP A 27 0.99 -26.94 -1.70
C ASP A 27 0.67 -28.44 -1.89
N PRO A 28 1.66 -29.27 -2.26
CA PRO A 28 1.45 -30.71 -2.45
C PRO A 28 0.93 -31.44 -1.20
N GLU A 29 1.24 -30.93 -0.01
CA GLU A 29 0.76 -31.44 1.27
C GLU A 29 -0.66 -30.96 1.62
N GLY A 30 -1.23 -30.08 0.79
CA GLY A 30 -2.56 -29.51 0.96
C GLY A 30 -2.60 -28.29 1.89
N LYS A 31 -1.47 -27.78 2.37
CA LYS A 31 -1.41 -26.55 3.18
C LYS A 31 -1.70 -25.32 2.30
N PRO A 32 -2.50 -24.35 2.75
CA PRO A 32 -2.75 -23.14 1.99
C PRO A 32 -1.48 -22.27 1.90
N VAL A 33 -1.20 -21.78 0.70
CA VAL A 33 -0.15 -20.80 0.43
C VAL A 33 -0.72 -19.64 -0.38
N GLY A 34 -0.13 -18.47 -0.29
CA GLY A 34 -0.59 -17.33 -1.06
C GLY A 34 0.38 -16.16 -1.03
N PHE A 35 0.18 -15.18 -1.90
CA PHE A 35 0.98 -13.96 -1.99
C PHE A 35 0.13 -12.76 -2.41
N THR A 36 0.53 -11.57 -1.99
CA THR A 36 -0.08 -10.32 -2.45
C THR A 36 0.41 -9.99 -3.86
N ALA A 37 -0.51 -9.60 -4.73
CA ALA A 37 -0.23 -9.15 -6.09
C ALA A 37 -1.14 -7.98 -6.47
N ASN A 38 -0.61 -7.07 -7.27
CA ASN A 38 -1.39 -5.98 -7.89
C ASN A 38 -1.26 -5.97 -9.42
N SER A 39 -0.72 -7.05 -10.00
CA SER A 39 -0.58 -7.29 -11.44
C SER A 39 -1.79 -8.03 -12.05
N PHE A 40 -2.91 -8.08 -11.32
CA PHE A 40 -4.14 -8.76 -11.76
C PHE A 40 -4.77 -8.07 -12.97
N THR A 41 -5.35 -8.85 -13.88
CA THR A 41 -6.13 -8.35 -15.03
C THR A 41 -7.20 -9.36 -15.43
N SER A 42 -8.41 -8.88 -15.74
CA SER A 42 -9.43 -9.66 -16.45
C SER A 42 -9.06 -9.76 -17.93
N VAL A 43 -9.13 -10.97 -18.50
CA VAL A 43 -8.57 -11.26 -19.83
C VAL A 43 -9.65 -11.54 -20.86
N SER A 44 -10.62 -12.39 -20.51
CA SER A 44 -11.65 -12.83 -21.43
C SER A 44 -12.94 -13.13 -20.67
N LEU A 45 -14.09 -12.91 -21.32
CA LEU A 45 -15.40 -13.27 -20.78
C LEU A 45 -15.85 -14.66 -21.26
N ASP A 46 -15.49 -15.06 -22.48
CA ASP A 46 -15.79 -16.39 -23.04
C ASP A 46 -14.59 -16.95 -23.83
N PRO A 47 -13.86 -17.95 -23.28
CA PRO A 47 -14.02 -18.49 -21.93
C PRO A 47 -13.63 -17.44 -20.86
N PRO A 48 -14.12 -17.56 -19.61
CA PRO A 48 -13.84 -16.59 -18.57
C PRO A 48 -12.40 -16.76 -18.05
N LEU A 49 -11.52 -15.81 -18.38
CA LEU A 49 -10.09 -15.87 -18.06
C LEU A 49 -9.65 -14.65 -17.25
N VAL A 50 -8.76 -14.89 -16.28
CA VAL A 50 -8.02 -13.88 -15.53
C VAL A 50 -6.52 -14.17 -15.59
N LEU A 51 -5.69 -13.15 -15.35
CA LEU A 51 -4.26 -13.33 -15.17
C LEU A 51 -3.72 -12.61 -13.94
N VAL A 52 -2.59 -13.10 -13.44
CA VAL A 52 -1.75 -12.45 -12.42
C VAL A 52 -0.29 -12.85 -12.60
N CYS A 53 0.64 -11.94 -12.32
CA CYS A 53 2.07 -12.20 -12.46
C CYS A 53 2.69 -12.57 -11.11
N LEU A 54 3.51 -13.64 -11.10
CA LEU A 54 4.28 -14.09 -9.95
C LEU A 54 5.78 -13.92 -10.24
N ALA A 55 6.51 -13.28 -9.33
CA ALA A 55 7.95 -13.09 -9.48
C ALA A 55 8.69 -14.44 -9.47
N ASN A 56 9.69 -14.58 -10.33
CA ASN A 56 10.50 -15.79 -10.41
C ASN A 56 11.32 -16.06 -9.14
N SER A 57 11.56 -15.02 -8.33
CA SER A 57 12.21 -15.09 -7.02
C SER A 57 11.29 -15.53 -5.88
N SER A 58 9.99 -15.72 -6.12
CA SER A 58 9.04 -16.10 -5.07
C SER A 58 9.30 -17.52 -4.56
N ARG A 59 9.29 -17.69 -3.23
CA ARG A 59 9.35 -19.01 -2.57
C ARG A 59 8.19 -19.92 -2.95
N ASN A 60 7.05 -19.35 -3.37
CA ASN A 60 5.87 -20.11 -3.75
C ASN A 60 5.84 -20.48 -5.25
N ARG A 61 6.90 -20.15 -6.03
CA ARG A 61 6.89 -20.34 -7.49
C ARG A 61 6.63 -21.78 -7.93
N SER A 62 7.34 -22.74 -7.34
CA SER A 62 7.14 -24.17 -7.66
C SER A 62 5.70 -24.60 -7.36
N VAL A 63 5.18 -24.20 -6.19
CA VAL A 63 3.82 -24.53 -5.77
C VAL A 63 2.79 -24.01 -6.78
N PHE A 64 2.85 -22.73 -7.17
CA PHE A 64 1.91 -22.18 -8.16
C PHE A 64 2.10 -22.73 -9.57
N ALA A 65 3.31 -23.17 -9.93
CA ALA A 65 3.57 -23.78 -11.23
C ALA A 65 2.95 -25.19 -11.35
N GLU A 66 2.92 -25.95 -10.25
CA GLU A 66 2.43 -27.32 -10.21
C GLU A 66 0.94 -27.41 -9.82
N ALA A 67 0.42 -26.41 -9.11
CA ALA A 67 -0.97 -26.40 -8.64
C ALA A 67 -1.98 -26.56 -9.79
N PRO A 68 -3.10 -27.29 -9.55
CA PRO A 68 -4.17 -27.46 -10.53
C PRO A 68 -5.00 -26.18 -10.74
N GLY A 69 -4.90 -25.22 -9.83
CA GLY A 69 -5.69 -24.00 -9.83
C GLY A 69 -5.22 -23.02 -8.75
N PHE A 70 -5.84 -21.86 -8.71
CA PHE A 70 -5.59 -20.81 -7.73
C PHE A 70 -6.82 -19.93 -7.57
N ALA A 71 -6.95 -19.27 -6.42
CA ALA A 71 -7.94 -18.22 -6.24
C ALA A 71 -7.29 -16.84 -6.28
N VAL A 72 -8.01 -15.86 -6.82
CA VAL A 72 -7.68 -14.44 -6.76
C VAL A 72 -8.67 -13.75 -5.84
N ASN A 73 -8.19 -13.18 -4.74
CA ASN A 73 -8.99 -12.50 -3.74
C ASN A 73 -8.78 -11.00 -3.86
N ILE A 74 -9.74 -10.25 -4.42
CA ILE A 74 -9.70 -8.79 -4.51
C ILE A 74 -10.02 -8.21 -3.14
N LEU A 75 -9.03 -7.64 -2.47
CA LEU A 75 -9.17 -7.16 -1.11
C LEU A 75 -10.09 -5.94 -1.03
N SER A 76 -10.86 -5.86 0.05
CA SER A 76 -11.65 -4.67 0.39
C SER A 76 -10.82 -3.59 1.10
N GLU A 77 -11.32 -2.35 1.12
CA GLU A 77 -10.62 -1.21 1.75
C GLU A 77 -10.20 -1.43 3.21
N GLY A 78 -10.90 -2.31 3.94
CA GLY A 78 -10.58 -2.69 5.33
C GLY A 78 -9.48 -3.75 5.47
N GLN A 79 -9.04 -4.38 4.37
CA GLN A 79 -8.14 -5.54 4.37
C GLN A 79 -6.68 -5.22 4.07
N LYS A 80 -6.28 -3.98 4.33
CA LYS A 80 -4.89 -3.53 4.21
C LYS A 80 -3.89 -4.40 4.97
N ASP A 81 -4.25 -4.85 6.18
CA ASP A 81 -3.37 -5.69 6.99
C ASP A 81 -3.14 -7.06 6.33
N ILE A 82 -4.16 -7.60 5.65
CA ILE A 82 -4.05 -8.87 4.92
C ILE A 82 -3.07 -8.71 3.75
N SER A 83 -3.20 -7.65 2.96
CA SER A 83 -2.22 -7.35 1.91
C SER A 83 -0.78 -7.28 2.46
N ASN A 84 -0.59 -6.64 3.61
CA ASN A 84 0.72 -6.54 4.27
C ASN A 84 1.25 -7.91 4.72
N THR A 85 0.41 -8.76 5.31
CA THR A 85 0.76 -10.12 5.74
C THR A 85 1.20 -10.99 4.57
N PHE A 86 0.45 -10.97 3.47
CA PHE A 86 0.72 -11.82 2.31
C PHE A 86 1.89 -11.31 1.43
N ALA A 87 2.33 -10.07 1.61
CA ALA A 87 3.54 -9.53 0.99
C ALA A 87 4.82 -9.82 1.80
N ARG A 88 4.73 -10.02 3.12
CA ARG A 88 5.87 -10.20 4.03
C ARG A 88 6.28 -11.66 4.18
N PRO A 89 7.57 -11.96 4.44
CA PRO A 89 8.02 -13.30 4.78
C PRO A 89 7.65 -13.63 6.24
N VAL A 90 6.42 -14.11 6.46
CA VAL A 90 5.94 -14.63 7.76
C VAL A 90 5.75 -16.16 7.67
N GLU A 91 5.89 -16.86 8.79
CA GLU A 91 5.84 -18.34 8.84
C GLU A 91 4.45 -18.90 8.51
N ASP A 92 3.38 -18.32 9.07
CA ASP A 92 2.01 -18.68 8.74
C ASP A 92 1.15 -17.46 8.41
N ARG A 93 0.90 -17.25 7.11
CA ARG A 93 0.08 -16.14 6.60
C ARG A 93 -1.40 -16.35 6.87
N PHE A 94 -1.85 -17.61 6.93
CA PHE A 94 -3.27 -17.96 6.96
C PHE A 94 -3.84 -17.98 8.39
N GLU A 95 -2.99 -17.97 9.42
CA GLU A 95 -3.45 -17.76 10.81
C GLU A 95 -4.02 -16.35 11.05
N ALA A 96 -3.55 -15.36 10.29
CA ALA A 96 -3.95 -13.96 10.46
C ALA A 96 -5.25 -13.58 9.72
N VAL A 97 -5.89 -14.52 9.02
CA VAL A 97 -7.04 -14.25 8.16
C VAL A 97 -8.07 -15.36 8.24
N THR A 98 -9.35 -15.01 8.20
CA THR A 98 -10.43 -15.99 8.03
C THR A 98 -10.58 -16.34 6.56
N TRP A 99 -10.62 -17.63 6.26
CA TRP A 99 -10.71 -18.14 4.90
C TRP A 99 -11.49 -19.46 4.89
N ARG A 100 -11.94 -19.84 3.71
CA ARG A 100 -12.67 -21.09 3.46
C ARG A 100 -12.22 -21.70 2.15
N ASP A 101 -12.60 -22.95 1.93
CA ASP A 101 -12.46 -23.55 0.62
C ASP A 101 -13.38 -22.86 -0.40
N GLY A 102 -12.78 -22.46 -1.52
CA GLY A 102 -13.53 -22.08 -2.71
C GLY A 102 -14.20 -23.29 -3.36
N PRO A 103 -15.24 -23.09 -4.19
CA PRO A 103 -15.98 -24.20 -4.80
C PRO A 103 -15.13 -25.14 -5.68
N PHE A 104 -14.02 -24.65 -6.23
CA PHE A 104 -13.04 -25.43 -7.00
C PHE A 104 -11.83 -25.87 -6.15
N GLY A 105 -11.71 -25.38 -4.91
CA GLY A 105 -10.83 -25.92 -3.87
C GLY A 105 -9.63 -25.05 -3.51
N ALA A 106 -9.44 -23.90 -4.18
CA ALA A 106 -8.42 -22.93 -3.74
C ALA A 106 -8.92 -22.12 -2.52
N PRO A 107 -8.03 -21.70 -1.60
CA PRO A 107 -8.44 -20.93 -0.43
C PRO A 107 -9.03 -19.55 -0.80
N VAL A 108 -10.25 -19.27 -0.39
CA VAL A 108 -10.92 -17.97 -0.57
C VAL A 108 -10.97 -17.22 0.76
N LEU A 109 -10.54 -15.97 0.76
CA LEU A 109 -10.53 -15.12 1.96
C LEU A 109 -11.90 -14.49 2.21
N ASP A 110 -12.28 -14.36 3.47
CA ASP A 110 -13.53 -13.71 3.85
C ASP A 110 -13.41 -12.18 3.85
N GLY A 111 -14.52 -11.47 3.61
CA GLY A 111 -14.58 -10.00 3.67
C GLY A 111 -13.92 -9.27 2.49
N VAL A 112 -13.60 -10.00 1.42
CA VAL A 112 -13.06 -9.48 0.17
C VAL A 112 -14.11 -8.73 -0.64
N SER A 113 -13.66 -7.80 -1.49
CA SER A 113 -14.53 -7.10 -2.43
C SER A 113 -15.04 -8.07 -3.52
N ALA A 114 -14.19 -8.98 -3.98
CA ALA A 114 -14.56 -10.09 -4.85
C ALA A 114 -13.54 -11.24 -4.76
N TRP A 115 -13.92 -12.43 -5.20
CA TRP A 115 -12.98 -13.53 -5.41
C TRP A 115 -13.30 -14.33 -6.67
N PHE A 116 -12.26 -14.95 -7.23
CA PHE A 116 -12.34 -15.84 -8.39
C PHE A 116 -11.57 -17.13 -8.09
N ASP A 117 -12.26 -18.27 -8.06
CA ASP A 117 -11.67 -19.59 -7.88
C ASP A 117 -11.46 -20.23 -9.26
N CYS A 118 -10.21 -20.46 -9.61
CA CYS A 118 -9.79 -20.71 -10.99
C CYS A 118 -9.08 -22.06 -11.15
N SER A 119 -9.35 -22.74 -12.26
CA SER A 119 -8.49 -23.80 -12.76
C SER A 119 -7.29 -23.20 -13.51
N ARG A 120 -6.13 -23.87 -13.46
CA ARG A 120 -4.94 -23.42 -14.19
C ARG A 120 -5.16 -23.60 -15.70
N HIS A 121 -5.20 -22.49 -16.42
CA HIS A 121 -5.36 -22.48 -17.87
C HIS A 121 -4.00 -22.51 -18.58
N LYS A 122 -3.08 -21.62 -18.20
CA LYS A 122 -1.75 -21.53 -18.83
C LYS A 122 -0.74 -20.85 -17.91
N LEU A 123 0.52 -21.23 -18.07
CA LEU A 123 1.68 -20.52 -17.51
C LEU A 123 2.51 -19.96 -18.67
N VAL A 124 2.91 -18.70 -18.59
CA VAL A 124 3.73 -18.05 -19.62
C VAL A 124 4.93 -17.38 -18.96
N GLU A 125 6.13 -17.80 -19.33
CA GLU A 125 7.36 -17.13 -18.91
C GLU A 125 7.44 -15.73 -19.51
N ALA A 126 7.69 -14.72 -18.68
CA ALA A 126 7.64 -13.31 -19.05
C ALA A 126 8.75 -12.52 -18.34
N GLY A 127 10.01 -12.84 -18.64
CA GLY A 127 11.17 -12.18 -18.07
C GLY A 127 11.46 -12.64 -16.64
N ASP A 128 11.44 -11.71 -15.68
CA ASP A 128 11.66 -12.00 -14.25
C ASP A 128 10.37 -12.44 -13.52
N HIS A 129 9.26 -12.60 -14.25
CA HIS A 129 7.99 -13.10 -13.76
C HIS A 129 7.46 -14.24 -14.63
N VAL A 130 6.54 -15.02 -14.05
CA VAL A 130 5.65 -15.92 -14.77
C VAL A 130 4.23 -15.37 -14.72
N ILE A 131 3.53 -15.41 -15.86
CA ILE A 131 2.11 -15.06 -15.96
C ILE A 131 1.30 -16.32 -15.67
N LEU A 132 0.52 -16.27 -14.58
CA LEU A 132 -0.48 -17.27 -14.26
C LEU A 132 -1.78 -16.88 -14.96
N ILE A 133 -2.28 -17.72 -15.86
CA ILE A 133 -3.59 -17.54 -16.50
C ILE A 133 -4.53 -18.59 -15.92
N GLY A 134 -5.62 -18.13 -15.31
CA GLY A 134 -6.65 -18.95 -14.69
C GLY A 134 -7.95 -18.88 -15.48
N LYS A 135 -8.63 -20.02 -15.63
CA LYS A 135 -10.02 -20.06 -16.09
C LYS A 135 -10.92 -20.02 -14.86
N VAL A 136 -11.82 -19.03 -14.80
CA VAL A 136 -12.72 -18.85 -13.67
C VAL A 136 -13.75 -19.98 -13.67
N GLU A 137 -13.78 -20.76 -12.60
CA GLU A 137 -14.76 -21.86 -12.41
C GLU A 137 -15.86 -21.45 -11.42
N ALA A 138 -15.53 -20.60 -10.45
CA ALA A 138 -16.49 -19.96 -9.56
C ALA A 138 -16.02 -18.55 -9.19
N PHE A 139 -16.96 -17.67 -8.86
CA PHE A 139 -16.67 -16.32 -8.38
C PHE A 139 -17.83 -15.82 -7.51
N ASP A 140 -17.56 -14.79 -6.73
CA ASP A 140 -18.57 -14.02 -6.01
C ASP A 140 -18.04 -12.60 -5.79
N ASP A 141 -18.94 -11.65 -5.58
CA ASP A 141 -18.63 -10.25 -5.31
C ASP A 141 -19.38 -9.75 -4.09
N SER A 142 -18.93 -8.62 -3.56
CA SER A 142 -19.59 -7.93 -2.47
C SER A 142 -19.67 -6.42 -2.78
N PRO A 143 -20.62 -5.70 -2.17
CA PRO A 143 -20.73 -4.26 -2.35
C PRO A 143 -19.61 -3.47 -1.64
N VAL A 144 -18.71 -4.16 -0.92
CA VAL A 144 -17.64 -3.50 -0.17
C VAL A 144 -16.60 -2.97 -1.15
N PRO A 145 -16.22 -1.68 -1.09
CA PRO A 145 -15.24 -1.11 -1.99
C PRO A 145 -13.87 -1.81 -1.91
N GLY A 146 -13.22 -1.94 -3.06
CA GLY A 146 -11.89 -2.53 -3.16
C GLY A 146 -10.79 -1.65 -2.56
N LEU A 147 -9.73 -2.29 -2.08
CA LEU A 147 -8.50 -1.63 -1.69
C LEU A 147 -7.72 -1.23 -2.95
N GLY A 148 -7.55 0.08 -3.17
CA GLY A 148 -6.74 0.61 -4.26
C GLY A 148 -5.26 0.67 -3.92
N TYR A 149 -4.41 0.72 -4.95
CA TYR A 149 -2.97 0.91 -4.84
C TYR A 149 -2.45 1.72 -6.03
N ALA A 150 -1.70 2.79 -5.76
CA ALA A 150 -1.10 3.66 -6.76
C ALA A 150 0.20 4.24 -6.20
N ARG A 151 1.22 4.51 -7.03
CA ARG A 151 2.55 5.04 -6.67
C ARG A 151 3.09 4.55 -5.31
N GLY A 152 2.92 3.26 -5.03
CA GLY A 152 3.38 2.60 -3.81
C GLY A 152 2.41 2.58 -2.62
N ALA A 153 1.34 3.40 -2.61
CA ALA A 153 0.38 3.45 -1.48
C ALA A 153 -1.02 3.04 -1.81
N TYR A 154 -1.65 2.58 -0.75
CA TYR A 154 -3.05 2.25 -0.75
C TYR A 154 -3.93 3.49 -0.79
N VAL A 155 -5.02 3.36 -1.53
CA VAL A 155 -6.05 4.37 -1.70
C VAL A 155 -7.38 3.72 -1.31
N THR A 156 -8.21 4.42 -0.53
CA THR A 156 -9.56 3.95 -0.19
C THR A 156 -10.61 5.05 -0.35
N PRO A 157 -11.82 4.72 -0.80
CA PRO A 157 -12.94 5.67 -0.83
C PRO A 157 -13.25 6.29 0.53
N ALA A 158 -13.10 5.54 1.62
CA ALA A 158 -13.31 6.06 2.97
C ALA A 158 -12.36 7.22 3.34
N MET A 159 -11.12 7.24 2.80
CA MET A 159 -10.18 8.34 3.03
C MET A 159 -10.61 9.62 2.33
N GLU A 160 -11.08 9.53 1.09
CA GLU A 160 -11.61 10.68 0.35
C GLU A 160 -12.87 11.24 1.01
N ALA A 161 -13.77 10.37 1.46
CA ALA A 161 -15.00 10.79 2.13
C ALA A 161 -14.74 11.53 3.47
N ARG A 162 -13.78 11.07 4.29
CA ARG A 162 -13.43 11.72 5.56
C ARG A 162 -12.79 13.09 5.35
N ALA A 163 -11.91 13.22 4.37
CA ALA A 163 -11.29 14.48 3.99
C ALA A 163 -12.33 15.57 3.64
N LEU A 164 -13.51 15.17 3.17
CA LEU A 164 -14.58 16.08 2.75
C LEU A 164 -15.61 16.38 3.84
N ALA A 165 -15.61 15.67 4.98
CA ALA A 165 -16.75 15.63 5.91
C ALA A 165 -16.62 16.51 7.18
N SER A 166 -15.46 17.08 7.52
CA SER A 166 -15.28 17.75 8.82
C SER A 166 -15.45 19.29 8.77
N GLN A 167 -15.99 19.84 9.87
CA GLN A 167 -16.05 21.29 10.17
C GLN A 167 -14.83 21.77 10.98
N ALA A 168 -13.84 20.89 11.23
CA ALA A 168 -12.65 21.20 12.00
C ALA A 168 -11.65 22.02 11.18
N GLU A 169 -10.68 22.63 11.87
CA GLU A 169 -9.56 23.28 11.19
C GLU A 169 -8.75 22.21 10.44
N LEU A 170 -8.69 22.31 9.11
CA LEU A 170 -8.07 21.30 8.27
C LEU A 170 -6.63 21.68 7.96
N MET A 171 -5.70 20.77 8.22
CA MET A 171 -4.28 20.87 7.91
C MET A 171 -3.97 19.90 6.77
N VAL A 172 -3.14 20.34 5.83
CA VAL A 172 -2.59 19.49 4.78
C VAL A 172 -1.10 19.31 5.02
N SER A 173 -0.60 18.08 4.96
CA SER A 173 0.83 17.82 5.01
C SER A 173 1.30 17.14 3.72
N ALA A 174 2.55 17.41 3.34
CA ALA A 174 3.16 16.82 2.16
C ALA A 174 4.27 15.85 2.58
N LEU A 175 4.00 14.55 2.50
CA LEU A 175 5.02 13.50 2.63
C LEU A 175 5.75 13.40 1.29
N ILE A 176 6.80 14.20 1.12
CA ILE A 176 7.57 14.28 -0.13
C ILE A 176 8.69 13.25 -0.09
N GLU A 177 8.60 12.22 -0.94
CA GLU A 177 9.62 11.19 -1.08
C GLU A 177 10.53 11.45 -2.28
N TYR A 178 11.83 11.25 -2.07
CA TYR A 178 12.82 11.09 -3.12
C TYR A 178 13.73 9.93 -2.76
N GLN A 179 13.83 8.99 -3.68
CA GLN A 179 14.74 7.87 -3.58
C GLN A 179 14.78 7.07 -2.25
N GLY A 180 13.67 6.96 -1.53
CA GLY A 180 13.51 6.23 -0.26
C GLY A 180 13.74 7.11 0.96
N GLU A 181 14.02 8.38 0.72
CA GLU A 181 14.19 9.43 1.71
C GLU A 181 12.98 10.35 1.69
N VAL A 182 12.65 10.91 2.85
CA VAL A 182 11.52 11.84 3.00
C VAL A 182 12.06 13.21 3.37
N LEU A 183 11.50 14.25 2.77
CA LEU A 183 11.80 15.63 3.15
C LEU A 183 11.29 15.90 4.56
N LEU A 184 12.21 16.24 5.47
CA LEU A 184 11.91 16.65 6.83
C LEU A 184 12.40 18.07 7.09
N ILE A 185 11.55 18.88 7.71
CA ILE A 185 11.81 20.26 8.09
C ILE A 185 12.19 20.29 9.58
N PRO A 186 13.23 21.05 9.96
CA PRO A 186 13.53 21.29 11.38
C PRO A 186 12.42 22.12 12.04
N GLY A 187 11.96 21.66 13.19
CA GLY A 187 11.12 22.43 14.11
C GLY A 187 11.94 22.97 15.30
N ASP A 188 11.24 23.32 16.37
CA ASP A 188 11.86 23.76 17.63
C ASP A 188 12.55 22.60 18.35
N ASP A 189 13.56 22.88 19.19
CA ASP A 189 14.25 21.91 20.05
C ASP A 189 14.77 20.65 19.33
N ASP A 190 15.39 20.80 18.14
CA ASP A 190 15.93 19.71 17.30
C ASP A 190 14.85 18.70 16.82
N SER A 191 13.58 19.08 16.89
CA SER A 191 12.48 18.30 16.34
C SER A 191 12.47 18.34 14.80
N LEU A 192 11.84 17.34 14.21
CA LEU A 192 11.60 17.23 12.78
C LEU A 192 10.10 17.09 12.51
N ALA A 193 9.65 17.59 11.37
CA ALA A 193 8.27 17.45 10.92
C ALA A 193 8.21 17.33 9.38
N LEU A 194 7.05 16.90 8.88
CA LEU A 194 6.71 17.09 7.47
C LEU A 194 6.40 18.57 7.19
N PRO A 195 6.52 19.01 5.93
CA PRO A 195 5.84 20.21 5.47
C PRO A 195 4.35 20.14 5.77
N VAL A 196 3.81 21.17 6.44
CA VAL A 196 2.38 21.29 6.78
C VAL A 196 1.90 22.71 6.47
N ALA A 197 0.68 22.83 5.96
CA ALA A 197 -0.03 24.10 5.79
C ALA A 197 -1.48 23.99 6.27
N ARG A 198 -2.02 25.10 6.78
CA ARG A 198 -3.46 25.20 7.06
C ARG A 198 -4.23 25.32 5.76
N VAL A 199 -5.33 24.58 5.64
CA VAL A 199 -6.23 24.65 4.49
C VAL A 199 -7.12 25.88 4.62
N GLY A 200 -6.97 26.80 3.66
CA GLY A 200 -7.80 27.98 3.53
C GLY A 200 -9.09 27.73 2.72
N LYS A 201 -9.78 28.82 2.37
CA LYS A 201 -11.04 28.76 1.61
C LYS A 201 -10.91 28.16 0.21
N GLU A 202 -9.72 28.22 -0.37
CA GLU A 202 -9.38 27.64 -1.69
C GLU A 202 -9.31 26.10 -1.65
N GLY A 203 -9.38 25.49 -0.47
CA GLY A 203 -9.47 24.04 -0.29
C GLY A 203 -8.11 23.32 -0.29
N VAL A 204 -8.19 22.01 -0.13
CA VAL A 204 -7.04 21.12 0.13
C VAL A 204 -6.04 21.15 -1.03
N SER A 205 -6.52 21.06 -2.27
CA SER A 205 -5.65 21.02 -3.47
C SER A 205 -4.82 22.30 -3.63
N ALA A 206 -5.42 23.48 -3.38
CA ALA A 206 -4.72 24.75 -3.45
C ALA A 206 -3.66 24.87 -2.34
N ALA A 207 -4.02 24.49 -1.11
CA ALA A 207 -3.09 24.48 0.02
C ALA A 207 -1.91 23.52 -0.21
N LEU A 208 -2.14 22.32 -0.77
CA LEU A 208 -1.09 21.38 -1.12
C LEU A 208 -0.18 21.93 -2.22
N ALA A 209 -0.75 22.53 -3.28
CA ALA A 209 0.02 23.09 -4.38
C ALA A 209 0.95 24.22 -3.90
N GLN A 210 0.46 25.09 -3.02
CA GLN A 210 1.26 26.14 -2.40
C GLN A 210 2.37 25.55 -1.53
N LEU A 211 2.02 24.61 -0.64
CA LEU A 211 2.97 23.94 0.24
C LEU A 211 4.10 23.28 -0.54
N ILE A 212 3.78 22.61 -1.64
CA ILE A 212 4.76 22.03 -2.57
C ILE A 212 5.67 23.11 -3.17
N ALA A 213 5.09 24.18 -3.71
CA ALA A 213 5.84 25.26 -4.37
C ALA A 213 6.82 25.98 -3.43
N GLU A 214 6.51 26.03 -2.13
CA GLU A 214 7.39 26.59 -1.10
C GLU A 214 8.64 25.73 -0.83
N HIS A 215 8.54 24.42 -1.05
CA HIS A 215 9.59 23.46 -0.67
C HIS A 215 10.48 23.06 -1.85
N GLY A 216 10.00 23.07 -3.09
CA GLY A 216 10.87 22.78 -4.23
C GLY A 216 10.17 22.75 -5.58
N ALA A 217 10.94 22.92 -6.65
CA ALA A 217 10.47 22.66 -8.00
C ALA A 217 10.56 21.15 -8.29
N GLY A 218 9.68 20.63 -9.15
CA GLY A 218 9.72 19.21 -9.55
C GLY A 218 9.17 18.24 -8.51
N ILE A 219 8.39 18.71 -7.55
CA ILE A 219 7.58 17.86 -6.67
C ILE A 219 6.20 17.71 -7.30
N GLU A 220 5.79 16.47 -7.55
CA GLU A 220 4.46 16.13 -8.02
C GLU A 220 3.55 15.75 -6.84
N PRO A 221 2.34 16.34 -6.74
CA PRO A 221 1.34 15.86 -5.79
C PRO A 221 0.93 14.43 -6.16
N GLY A 222 0.83 13.56 -5.16
CA GLY A 222 0.20 12.26 -5.30
C GLY A 222 -1.17 12.24 -4.64
N PHE A 223 -1.47 11.18 -3.91
CA PHE A 223 -2.78 10.93 -3.33
C PHE A 223 -2.74 10.98 -1.81
N ILE A 224 -3.93 10.95 -1.21
CA ILE A 224 -4.08 10.97 0.25
C ILE A 224 -3.46 9.69 0.80
N TYR A 225 -2.40 9.85 1.58
CA TYR A 225 -1.69 8.79 2.28
C TYR A 225 -2.34 8.46 3.62
N ALA A 226 -2.74 9.50 4.36
CA ALA A 226 -3.39 9.35 5.66
C ALA A 226 -4.35 10.50 5.92
N VAL A 227 -5.41 10.21 6.67
CA VAL A 227 -6.29 11.20 7.29
C VAL A 227 -6.36 10.85 8.76
N TYR A 228 -5.97 11.79 9.62
CA TYR A 228 -6.00 11.62 11.07
C TYR A 228 -6.49 12.89 11.75
N GLU A 229 -6.96 12.76 12.98
CA GLU A 229 -7.37 13.90 13.80
C GLU A 229 -6.26 14.22 14.79
N ASP A 230 -6.13 15.47 15.15
CA ASP A 230 -5.35 15.94 16.30
C ASP A 230 -6.35 16.68 17.19
N ASP A 231 -7.08 15.96 18.05
CA ASP A 231 -7.93 16.51 19.10
C ASP A 231 -7.20 17.43 20.11
N ASP A 232 -5.86 17.41 20.25
CA ASP A 232 -5.15 18.29 21.21
C ASP A 232 -5.05 19.66 20.57
N ALA A 233 -4.78 19.68 19.26
CA ALA A 233 -4.82 20.89 18.43
C ALA A 233 -6.22 21.23 17.90
N GLY A 234 -7.20 20.32 18.03
CA GLY A 234 -8.55 20.45 17.48
C GLY A 234 -8.60 20.52 15.95
N CYS A 235 -7.62 19.94 15.26
CA CYS A 235 -7.49 20.02 13.82
C CYS A 235 -7.47 18.63 13.17
N GLN A 236 -7.84 18.57 11.89
CA GLN A 236 -7.78 17.34 11.11
C GLN A 236 -6.62 17.44 10.12
N HIS A 237 -5.83 16.38 9.99
CA HIS A 237 -4.69 16.33 9.07
C HIS A 237 -4.98 15.43 7.89
N ILE A 238 -4.72 15.94 6.69
CA ILE A 238 -4.67 15.16 5.44
C ILE A 238 -3.23 15.16 4.95
N SER A 239 -2.59 13.99 4.97
CA SER A 239 -1.23 13.82 4.47
C SER A 239 -1.26 13.29 3.04
N PHE A 240 -0.63 13.99 2.11
CA PHE A 240 -0.45 13.54 0.72
C PHE A 240 0.94 12.94 0.53
N LEU A 241 0.99 11.75 -0.09
CA LEU A 241 2.25 11.21 -0.59
C LEU A 241 2.60 11.95 -1.88
N CYS A 242 3.71 12.69 -1.87
CA CYS A 242 4.21 13.46 -3.00
C CYS A 242 5.55 12.86 -3.48
N GLN A 243 5.91 13.10 -4.73
CA GLN A 243 7.12 12.57 -5.35
C GLN A 243 8.01 13.71 -5.81
N ALA A 244 9.23 13.80 -5.32
CA ALA A 244 10.21 14.76 -5.81
C ALA A 244 11.03 14.14 -6.96
N ALA A 245 11.37 14.96 -7.95
CA ALA A 245 12.29 14.57 -9.03
C ALA A 245 13.77 14.63 -8.62
N GLU A 246 14.09 15.44 -7.60
CA GLU A 246 15.45 15.66 -7.09
C GLU A 246 15.43 15.81 -5.56
N PRO A 247 16.52 15.47 -4.84
CA PRO A 247 16.60 15.60 -3.38
C PRO A 247 16.89 17.05 -2.95
N VAL A 248 16.36 18.04 -3.66
CA VAL A 248 16.62 19.46 -3.43
C VAL A 248 15.37 20.08 -2.83
N SER A 249 15.54 20.70 -1.66
CA SER A 249 14.50 21.49 -1.02
C SER A 249 15.04 22.87 -0.63
N ARG A 250 14.16 23.87 -0.67
CA ARG A 250 14.42 25.21 -0.11
C ARG A 250 14.40 25.21 1.41
N HIS A 251 13.64 24.29 2.01
CA HIS A 251 13.46 24.17 3.46
C HIS A 251 13.54 22.70 3.89
N GLY A 252 14.42 22.40 4.85
CA GLY A 252 14.61 21.04 5.35
C GLY A 252 15.57 20.19 4.50
N THR A 253 15.62 18.90 4.83
CA THR A 253 16.55 17.93 4.20
C THR A 253 15.86 16.60 3.97
N PHE A 254 16.16 15.95 2.86
CA PHE A 254 15.78 14.55 2.65
C PHE A 254 16.55 13.67 3.62
N LYS A 255 15.81 12.81 4.33
CA LYS A 255 16.38 11.85 5.28
C LYS A 255 15.75 10.49 5.08
N THR A 256 16.59 9.46 5.12
CA THR A 256 16.12 8.09 5.31
C THR A 256 15.42 7.97 6.68
N LEU A 257 14.21 7.42 6.70
CA LEU A 257 13.42 7.25 7.93
C LEU A 257 13.91 6.06 8.78
N VAL A 258 15.01 6.29 9.49
CA VAL A 258 15.58 5.37 10.49
C VAL A 258 15.15 5.77 11.91
N PRO A 259 15.20 4.85 12.90
CA PRO A 259 14.72 5.13 14.26
C PRO A 259 15.26 6.41 14.91
N PRO A 260 16.56 6.79 14.76
CA PRO A 260 17.06 8.05 15.30
C PRO A 260 16.42 9.31 14.69
N VAL A 261 16.01 9.24 13.42
CA VAL A 261 15.33 10.34 12.72
C VAL A 261 13.86 10.39 13.16
N LEU A 262 13.20 9.23 13.24
CA LEU A 262 11.80 9.12 13.65
C LEU A 262 11.58 9.55 15.10
N ALA A 263 12.56 9.31 15.99
CA ALA A 263 12.52 9.76 17.38
C ALA A 263 12.47 11.30 17.52
N LYS A 264 12.95 12.04 16.51
CA LYS A 264 12.90 13.51 16.48
C LYS A 264 11.56 14.05 15.99
N ILE A 265 10.65 13.21 15.50
CA ILE A 265 9.32 13.66 15.06
C ILE A 265 8.48 13.99 16.28
N ALA A 266 8.16 15.28 16.49
CA ALA A 266 7.49 15.75 17.70
C ALA A 266 6.03 15.25 17.79
N ASP A 267 5.29 15.33 16.68
CA ASP A 267 3.91 14.88 16.58
C ASP A 267 3.83 13.33 16.64
N PRO A 268 3.15 12.74 17.64
CA PRO A 268 3.03 11.29 17.79
C PRO A 268 2.28 10.59 16.66
N ALA A 269 1.25 11.23 16.11
CA ALA A 269 0.45 10.69 15.00
C ALA A 269 1.28 10.70 13.71
N MET A 270 1.97 11.80 13.42
CA MET A 270 2.90 11.93 12.31
C MET A 270 4.07 10.94 12.44
N ARG A 271 4.64 10.78 13.64
CA ARG A 271 5.70 9.79 13.88
C ARG A 271 5.23 8.39 13.53
N THR A 272 4.05 8.01 14.01
CA THR A 272 3.50 6.68 13.73
C THR A 272 3.21 6.48 12.24
N MET A 273 2.71 7.52 11.57
CA MET A 273 2.50 7.54 10.12
C MET A 273 3.82 7.35 9.36
N LEU A 274 4.91 8.02 9.77
CA LEU A 274 6.22 7.96 9.14
C LEU A 274 6.97 6.65 9.42
N GLU A 275 6.89 6.12 10.64
CA GLU A 275 7.38 4.77 10.99
C GLU A 275 6.76 3.72 10.06
N ARG A 276 5.46 3.88 9.82
CA ARG A 276 4.72 3.03 8.92
C ARG A 276 5.18 3.21 7.47
N PHE A 277 5.24 4.44 6.96
CA PHE A 277 5.78 4.73 5.63
C PHE A 277 7.19 4.12 5.43
N ALA A 278 8.04 4.17 6.46
CA ALA A 278 9.39 3.62 6.43
C ALA A 278 9.43 2.09 6.39
N ALA A 279 8.53 1.41 7.11
CA ALA A 279 8.40 -0.04 7.07
C ALA A 279 7.91 -0.50 5.69
N GLU A 280 7.10 0.33 5.07
CA GLU A 280 6.38 0.01 3.87
C GLU A 280 7.14 0.36 2.60
N SER A 281 7.92 1.44 2.60
CA SER A 281 8.92 1.74 1.57
C SER A 281 9.92 0.59 1.39
N ARG A 282 10.23 -0.12 2.49
CA ARG A 282 11.13 -1.30 2.49
C ARG A 282 10.50 -2.57 1.89
N ILE A 283 9.17 -2.63 1.86
CA ILE A 283 8.38 -3.78 1.40
C ILE A 283 7.68 -3.47 0.06
N GLY A 284 7.68 -2.19 -0.37
CA GLY A 284 6.85 -1.68 -1.44
C GLY A 284 5.36 -1.67 -1.08
N ASN A 285 4.95 -1.24 0.12
CA ASN A 285 3.61 -1.54 0.61
C ASN A 285 3.02 -0.56 1.65
N PHE A 286 2.55 0.65 1.30
CA PHE A 286 2.27 1.76 2.25
C PHE A 286 1.04 1.66 3.22
N GLY A 287 0.65 2.71 3.96
CA GLY A 287 0.12 2.52 5.32
C GLY A 287 -0.72 3.60 5.98
N VAL A 288 -1.98 3.32 6.38
CA VAL A 288 -2.92 4.34 6.89
C VAL A 288 -3.19 4.22 8.39
N TYR A 289 -2.59 5.11 9.18
CA TYR A 289 -2.91 5.36 10.59
C TYR A 289 -4.36 5.86 10.70
N TYR A 290 -5.10 5.40 11.72
CA TYR A 290 -6.44 5.90 12.04
C TYR A 290 -6.51 6.37 13.48
N GLY A 291 -6.93 7.60 13.71
CA GLY A 291 -7.35 8.10 15.02
C GLY A 291 -6.75 9.46 15.36
N ASN A 292 -6.53 9.68 16.65
CA ASN A 292 -6.10 10.96 17.20
C ASN A 292 -4.79 10.87 18.01
N GLN A 293 -4.20 12.03 18.30
CA GLN A 293 -2.96 12.26 19.07
C GLN A 293 -2.91 11.62 20.46
N VAL A 294 -4.07 11.31 21.08
CA VAL A 294 -4.16 10.59 22.37
C VAL A 294 -4.58 9.13 22.19
N SER A 295 -5.38 8.82 21.17
CA SER A 295 -5.99 7.52 20.91
C SER A 295 -6.34 7.34 19.44
N GLY A 296 -5.80 6.30 18.84
CA GLY A 296 -6.15 5.90 17.49
C GLY A 296 -5.95 4.41 17.29
N LYS A 297 -6.74 3.81 16.39
CA LYS A 297 -6.44 2.49 15.84
C LYS A 297 -5.32 2.60 14.81
N VAL A 298 -4.11 2.70 15.34
CA VAL A 298 -2.97 2.09 14.68
C VAL A 298 -3.13 0.60 14.89
N ARG A 299 -3.13 -0.19 13.82
CA ARG A 299 -2.89 -1.62 13.95
C ARG A 299 -1.38 -1.85 13.79
N PRO A 300 -0.64 -2.05 14.90
CA PRO A 300 0.77 -2.39 14.84
C PRO A 300 0.89 -3.88 14.55
N ILE A 301 1.92 -4.28 13.80
CA ILE A 301 2.32 -5.68 13.71
C ILE A 301 3.40 -5.90 14.78
N ALA A 302 3.13 -6.77 15.76
CA ALA A 302 4.09 -7.14 16.79
C ALA A 302 5.28 -7.91 16.20
N ALA A 303 6.46 -7.65 16.77
CA ALA A 303 7.77 -8.05 16.28
C ALA A 303 8.12 -9.52 16.60
N GLY A 304 8.73 -10.21 15.63
CA GLY A 304 9.58 -11.37 15.86
C GLY A 304 11.05 -10.94 15.77
N SER A 305 11.70 -10.94 16.93
CA SER A 305 13.13 -10.76 17.15
C SER A 305 13.99 -11.73 16.33
N GLY A 306 15.17 -11.25 15.91
CA GLY A 306 16.09 -11.98 15.05
C GLY A 306 16.90 -13.10 15.70
N SER A 307 17.43 -13.93 14.80
CA SER A 307 18.70 -14.68 14.85
C SER A 307 18.98 -15.61 16.04
N GLN A 308 18.90 -16.92 15.79
CA GLN A 308 20.07 -17.78 15.52
C GLN A 308 19.75 -18.72 14.35
#